data_AF-A0A6C0I265-F1
#
_entry.id   AF-A0A6C0I265-F1
#
_cell.length_a   1.000
_cell.length_b   1.000
_cell.length_c   1.000
_cell.angle_alpha   90.00
_cell.angle_beta   90.00
_cell.angle_gamma   90.00
#
_symmetry.space_group_name_H-M   'P 1'
#
loop_
_entity.id
_entity.type
_entity.pdbx_description
1 polymer ?
#
loop_
_entity_poly.entity_id
_entity_poly.type
_entity_poly.pdbx_seq_one_letter_code
_entity_poly.pdbx_strand_id
1 'polypeptide(L)'
;MTNLNLKQYTLQDFNTIIWGGFTYDLKDSGVIELISLLADKVGAPSYIKTPVFPKREKQEKVDNNNGSSGSNSNKYDNKDGKQNVLATNSGAVCNNGNNSNSNIRRARNKPSQITDDDWNTIRTFQKTELRKVEGIEKRIDTIRSLLNKLTEATYNVVKTEIFDEVKEIIENNNVNVNDSTADEGSVVATGSVVDEENITKIANSIFNTASSNIFYSSLYSKLFNELMSYHEIFKSVFEKSFSEFVGLFKKIDYVDPSVDYNKFCDNTKTNDKRRAMSTFIVNLMKEGVLHPDKVVDIIIELQEMISSYIKVANKTNELEELNENIFILVTNGKDVLSNHEEWERITSKIKFLSVLKVKMKEYPSVNNKLIFKNMDILEELNM
;
A
#
# COMPACT_ATOMS: atom_id res chain seq x y z
N MET A 1 9.27 -53.17 -30.68
CA MET A 1 10.26 -52.74 -29.67
C MET A 1 10.80 -51.38 -30.11
N THR A 2 10.29 -50.30 -29.54
CA THR A 2 10.69 -48.93 -29.86
C THR A 2 11.85 -48.52 -28.95
N ASN A 3 13.04 -48.39 -29.52
CA ASN A 3 14.24 -47.91 -28.84
C ASN A 3 14.05 -46.43 -28.48
N LEU A 4 13.95 -46.14 -27.18
CA LEU A 4 14.05 -44.79 -26.65
C LEU A 4 15.48 -44.29 -26.89
N ASN A 5 15.62 -43.30 -27.76
CA ASN A 5 16.88 -42.67 -28.11
C ASN A 5 17.39 -41.88 -26.90
N LEU A 6 18.20 -42.53 -26.05
CA LEU A 6 18.88 -41.90 -24.93
C LEU A 6 19.89 -40.89 -25.49
N LYS A 7 19.53 -39.60 -25.43
CA LYS A 7 20.46 -38.52 -25.77
C LYS A 7 21.64 -38.55 -24.79
N GLN A 8 22.79 -39.01 -25.27
CA GLN A 8 24.04 -38.96 -24.52
C GLN A 8 24.75 -37.65 -24.84
N TYR A 9 25.13 -36.92 -23.79
CA TYR A 9 25.89 -35.68 -23.88
C TYR A 9 27.29 -35.92 -23.32
N THR A 10 28.30 -35.43 -24.03
CA THR A 10 29.70 -35.52 -23.63
C THR A 10 30.10 -34.33 -22.76
N LEU A 11 31.17 -34.46 -21.98
CA LEU A 11 31.72 -33.37 -21.18
C LEU A 11 32.07 -32.15 -22.04
N GLN A 12 32.47 -32.38 -23.30
CA GLN A 12 32.79 -31.32 -24.25
C GLN A 12 31.56 -30.51 -24.65
N ASP A 13 30.38 -31.14 -24.74
CA ASP A 13 29.14 -30.45 -25.07
C ASP A 13 28.79 -29.42 -23.98
N PHE A 14 28.97 -29.78 -22.71
CA PHE A 14 28.75 -28.86 -21.58
C PHE A 14 29.76 -27.71 -21.58
N ASN A 15 31.04 -28.00 -21.79
CA ASN A 15 32.07 -26.96 -21.83
C ASN A 15 31.83 -25.98 -22.99
N THR A 16 31.34 -26.47 -24.13
CA THR A 16 30.99 -25.63 -25.27
C THR A 16 29.82 -24.70 -24.95
N ILE A 17 28.77 -25.19 -24.27
CA ILE A 17 27.61 -24.36 -23.88
C ILE A 17 28.00 -23.33 -22.80
N ILE A 18 28.81 -23.72 -21.82
CA ILE A 18 29.22 -22.84 -20.72
C ILE A 18 30.12 -21.70 -21.21
N TRP A 19 31.10 -21.99 -22.07
CA TRP A 19 32.14 -21.02 -22.44
C TRP A 19 31.93 -20.37 -23.80
N GLY A 20 31.22 -21.03 -24.72
CA GLY A 20 30.84 -20.46 -26.02
C GLY A 20 29.54 -19.66 -25.98
N GLY A 21 28.76 -19.80 -24.90
CA GLY A 21 27.39 -19.31 -24.85
C GLY A 21 26.47 -20.04 -25.82
N PHE A 22 25.19 -19.72 -25.79
CA PHE A 22 24.24 -20.16 -26.80
C PHE A 22 23.25 -19.04 -27.10
N THR A 23 22.91 -18.86 -28.38
CA THR A 23 21.78 -18.04 -28.80
C THR A 23 20.61 -18.97 -29.05
N TYR A 24 19.58 -18.86 -28.21
CA TYR A 24 18.32 -19.57 -28.40
C TYR A 24 17.26 -18.57 -28.84
N ASP A 25 17.07 -18.47 -30.16
CA ASP A 25 15.90 -17.80 -30.70
C ASP A 25 14.69 -18.70 -30.46
N LEU A 26 13.72 -18.18 -29.69
CA LEU A 26 12.39 -18.78 -29.56
C LEU A 26 11.71 -18.74 -30.93
N LYS A 27 11.96 -19.76 -31.75
CA LYS A 27 11.43 -19.86 -33.12
C LYS A 27 9.91 -20.04 -33.17
N ASP A 28 9.30 -20.43 -32.05
CA ASP A 28 7.88 -20.71 -31.95
C ASP A 28 7.14 -19.44 -31.51
N SER A 29 6.54 -18.74 -32.47
CA SER A 29 5.79 -17.49 -32.21
C SER A 29 4.68 -17.70 -31.17
N GLY A 30 4.13 -18.92 -31.11
CA GLY A 30 3.11 -19.30 -30.15
C GLY A 30 3.57 -19.24 -28.71
N VAL A 31 4.87 -19.43 -28.41
CA VAL A 31 5.39 -19.36 -27.03
C VAL A 31 5.44 -17.91 -26.53
N ILE A 32 5.86 -16.99 -27.39
CA ILE A 32 5.86 -15.55 -27.06
C ILE A 32 4.42 -15.07 -26.89
N GLU A 33 3.51 -15.47 -27.78
CA GLU A 33 2.07 -15.19 -27.64
C GLU A 33 1.51 -15.76 -26.34
N LEU A 34 1.89 -16.99 -25.95
CA LEU A 34 1.47 -17.61 -24.71
C LEU A 34 2.00 -16.86 -23.48
N ILE A 35 3.26 -16.40 -23.52
CA ILE A 35 3.88 -15.61 -22.46
C ILE A 35 3.18 -14.26 -22.33
N SER A 36 2.93 -13.56 -23.44
CA SER A 36 2.18 -12.29 -23.45
C SER A 36 0.76 -12.48 -22.93
N LEU A 37 0.06 -13.52 -23.38
CA LEU A 37 -1.29 -13.86 -22.91
C LEU A 37 -1.31 -14.18 -21.40
N LEU A 38 -0.28 -14.86 -20.88
CA LEU A 38 -0.16 -15.14 -19.46
C LEU A 38 0.14 -13.86 -18.66
N ALA A 39 1.05 -13.01 -19.15
CA ALA A 39 1.37 -11.73 -18.55
C ALA A 39 0.14 -10.82 -18.47
N ASP A 40 -0.67 -10.76 -19.53
CA ASP A 40 -1.95 -10.03 -19.55
C ASP A 40 -2.94 -10.60 -18.53
N LYS A 41 -3.01 -11.93 -18.39
CA LYS A 41 -3.91 -12.61 -17.44
C LYS A 41 -3.54 -12.39 -15.98
N VAL A 42 -2.25 -12.36 -15.64
CA VAL A 42 -1.78 -12.20 -14.25
C VAL A 42 -1.49 -10.76 -13.88
N GLY A 43 -1.32 -9.87 -14.86
CA GLY A 43 -1.09 -8.44 -14.70
C GLY A 43 -2.36 -7.58 -14.71
N ALA A 44 -3.52 -8.14 -15.07
CA ALA A 44 -4.77 -7.40 -15.10
C ALA A 44 -5.16 -6.86 -13.70
N PRO A 45 -5.49 -5.56 -13.55
CA PRO A 45 -5.95 -5.00 -12.27
C PRO A 45 -7.21 -5.66 -11.71
N SER A 46 -8.01 -6.26 -12.59
CA SER A 46 -9.18 -7.07 -12.27
C SER A 46 -8.86 -8.49 -11.79
N TYR A 47 -7.57 -8.84 -11.65
CA TYR A 47 -7.14 -10.11 -11.10
C TYR A 47 -7.54 -10.20 -9.63
N ILE A 48 -8.65 -10.90 -9.37
CA ILE A 48 -9.10 -11.20 -8.02
C ILE A 48 -8.03 -12.09 -7.37
N LYS A 49 -7.44 -11.61 -6.26
CA LYS A 49 -6.36 -12.26 -5.51
C LYS A 49 -6.64 -13.73 -5.25
N THR A 50 -5.56 -14.48 -5.13
CA THR A 50 -5.48 -15.91 -4.82
C THR A 50 -6.61 -16.35 -3.89
N PRO A 51 -7.39 -17.40 -4.24
CA PRO A 51 -8.51 -17.85 -3.43
C PRO A 51 -8.06 -18.10 -1.99
N VAL A 52 -8.80 -17.54 -1.04
CA VAL A 52 -8.52 -17.70 0.39
C VAL A 52 -8.91 -19.12 0.78
N PHE A 53 -7.92 -19.97 1.00
CA PHE A 53 -8.16 -21.29 1.55
C PHE A 53 -8.51 -21.14 3.04
N PRO A 54 -9.68 -21.62 3.49
CA PRO A 54 -10.00 -21.61 4.91
C PRO A 54 -8.94 -22.43 5.66
N LYS A 55 -8.35 -21.84 6.70
CA LYS A 55 -7.32 -22.47 7.51
C LYS A 55 -7.99 -23.52 8.39
N ARG A 56 -7.53 -24.78 8.37
CA ARG A 56 -8.01 -25.81 9.31
C ARG A 56 -7.86 -25.30 10.74
N GLU A 57 -8.97 -25.18 11.47
CA GLU A 57 -8.91 -25.09 12.93
C GLU A 57 -8.25 -26.38 13.44
N LYS A 58 -7.17 -26.24 14.20
CA LYS A 58 -6.58 -27.40 14.88
C LYS A 58 -7.59 -27.82 15.92
N GLN A 59 -8.27 -28.96 15.72
CA GLN A 59 -8.96 -29.64 16.81
C GLN A 59 -7.93 -29.86 17.92
N GLU A 60 -8.12 -29.19 19.04
CA GLU A 60 -7.39 -29.48 20.26
C GLU A 60 -7.60 -30.96 20.56
N LYS A 61 -6.51 -31.70 20.67
CA LYS A 61 -6.59 -33.09 21.13
C LYS A 61 -7.13 -33.04 22.54
N VAL A 62 -8.40 -33.41 22.70
CA VAL A 62 -8.96 -33.76 24.00
C VAL A 62 -8.26 -35.06 24.40
N ASP A 63 -7.23 -34.93 25.23
CA ASP A 63 -6.57 -36.06 25.87
C ASP A 63 -7.57 -36.68 26.86
N ASN A 64 -8.32 -37.69 26.40
CA ASN A 64 -9.10 -38.56 27.27
C ASN A 64 -8.16 -39.48 28.06
N ASN A 65 -7.59 -38.98 29.16
CA ASN A 65 -6.94 -39.81 30.17
C ASN A 65 -7.95 -40.21 31.25
N ASN A 66 -8.58 -41.37 31.06
CA ASN A 66 -9.22 -42.12 32.14
C ASN A 66 -8.18 -43.12 32.67
N GLY A 67 -7.61 -42.85 33.85
CA GLY A 67 -6.66 -43.74 34.51
C GLY A 67 -6.12 -43.15 35.81
N SER A 68 -6.59 -43.69 36.92
CA SER A 68 -6.42 -43.24 38.30
C SER A 68 -4.98 -43.11 38.84
N SER A 69 -4.92 -42.31 39.92
CA SER A 69 -4.06 -42.46 41.12
C SER A 69 -2.72 -41.74 41.13
N GLY A 70 -2.55 -40.84 42.11
CA GLY A 70 -1.24 -40.50 42.66
C GLY A 70 -1.04 -39.03 42.99
N SER A 71 -1.26 -38.68 44.27
CA SER A 71 -0.91 -37.41 44.91
C SER A 71 0.55 -37.00 44.68
N ASN A 72 0.83 -35.73 44.33
CA ASN A 72 1.57 -34.81 45.21
C ASN A 72 1.77 -33.42 44.60
N SER A 73 1.77 -32.45 45.50
CA SER A 73 2.12 -31.04 45.37
C SER A 73 3.46 -30.75 44.68
N ASN A 74 3.53 -29.70 43.85
CA ASN A 74 4.22 -28.46 44.24
C ASN A 74 4.04 -27.31 43.23
N LYS A 75 3.92 -26.14 43.84
CA LYS A 75 3.82 -24.79 43.30
C LYS A 75 5.23 -24.27 43.03
N TYR A 76 5.54 -23.80 41.82
CA TYR A 76 6.59 -22.80 41.59
C TYR A 76 6.30 -21.99 40.32
N ASP A 77 6.21 -20.67 40.53
CA ASP A 77 6.41 -19.61 39.55
C ASP A 77 7.72 -19.79 38.78
N ASN A 78 7.72 -19.55 37.46
CA ASN A 78 8.62 -18.52 36.92
C ASN A 78 8.25 -18.06 35.51
N LYS A 79 8.41 -16.74 35.37
CA LYS A 79 8.46 -15.95 34.14
C LYS A 79 9.50 -16.50 33.17
N ASP A 80 9.18 -16.48 31.88
CA ASP A 80 9.98 -15.73 30.89
C ASP A 80 9.37 -15.92 29.50
N GLY A 81 8.73 -14.85 29.01
CA GLY A 81 8.39 -14.71 27.61
C GLY A 81 9.65 -14.50 26.79
N LYS A 82 9.99 -15.48 25.96
CA LYS A 82 10.94 -15.28 24.86
C LYS A 82 10.22 -15.29 23.52
N GLN A 83 10.47 -14.19 22.82
CA GLN A 83 10.07 -13.81 21.49
C GLN A 83 10.36 -14.91 20.46
N ASN A 84 9.38 -15.20 19.61
CA ASN A 84 9.62 -15.93 18.36
C ASN A 84 10.10 -14.91 17.31
N VAL A 85 11.41 -14.79 17.19
CA VAL A 85 12.06 -14.06 16.09
C VAL A 85 12.11 -14.98 14.87
N LEU A 86 11.56 -14.50 13.76
CA LEU A 86 11.67 -15.11 12.44
C LEU A 86 13.13 -15.05 11.99
N ALA A 87 13.78 -16.21 11.79
CA ALA A 87 15.12 -16.28 11.23
C ALA A 87 15.07 -16.06 9.71
N THR A 88 15.67 -14.95 9.27
CA THR A 88 16.04 -14.70 7.88
C THR A 88 17.34 -15.45 7.54
N ASN A 89 17.37 -16.09 6.37
CA ASN A 89 18.54 -16.76 5.82
C ASN A 89 19.67 -15.77 5.53
N SER A 90 20.73 -15.82 6.34
CA SER A 90 22.06 -15.30 5.98
C SER A 90 23.11 -16.27 6.52
N GLY A 91 24.01 -16.71 5.65
CA GLY A 91 25.02 -17.70 5.98
C GLY A 91 26.07 -17.18 6.98
N ALA A 92 26.46 -18.02 7.92
CA ALA A 92 27.79 -18.02 8.51
C ALA A 92 28.07 -19.36 9.19
N VAL A 93 29.31 -19.78 8.99
CA VAL A 93 30.04 -20.92 9.55
C VAL A 93 29.92 -21.02 11.07
N CYS A 94 29.74 -22.24 11.59
CA CYS A 94 30.41 -22.63 12.84
C CYS A 94 30.59 -24.15 12.93
N ASN A 95 31.74 -24.51 13.48
CA ASN A 95 32.29 -25.84 13.60
C ASN A 95 32.11 -26.33 15.05
N ASN A 96 31.98 -27.65 15.17
CA ASN A 96 32.34 -28.52 16.31
C ASN A 96 31.40 -28.71 17.53
N GLY A 97 30.90 -29.95 17.64
CA GLY A 97 31.05 -30.82 18.83
C GLY A 97 30.04 -30.72 19.98
N ASN A 98 29.04 -31.61 20.02
CA ASN A 98 29.08 -32.78 20.92
C ASN A 98 27.85 -33.68 20.82
N ASN A 99 28.13 -34.96 21.03
CA ASN A 99 27.31 -36.13 20.80
C ASN A 99 26.26 -36.34 21.90
N SER A 100 24.99 -36.57 21.55
CA SER A 100 24.00 -37.21 22.43
C SER A 100 22.92 -37.87 21.57
N ASN A 101 23.10 -39.18 21.40
CA ASN A 101 22.31 -40.07 20.58
C ASN A 101 20.93 -40.29 21.23
N SER A 102 19.88 -39.67 20.71
CA SER A 102 18.49 -40.06 21.01
C SER A 102 17.76 -40.35 19.70
N ASN A 103 17.54 -41.64 19.44
CA ASN A 103 16.80 -42.14 18.29
C ASN A 103 15.30 -41.83 18.44
N ILE A 104 14.89 -40.59 18.11
CA ILE A 104 13.49 -40.26 17.86
C ILE A 104 13.16 -40.79 16.47
N ARG A 105 12.61 -42.00 16.40
CA ARG A 105 12.02 -42.55 15.17
C ARG A 105 10.85 -41.65 14.77
N ARG A 106 11.08 -40.73 13.82
CA ARG A 106 10.00 -39.97 13.17
C ARG A 106 9.02 -40.96 12.55
N ALA A 107 7.80 -40.96 13.07
CA ALA A 107 6.70 -41.72 12.48
C ALA A 107 6.54 -41.31 11.02
N ARG A 108 6.59 -42.29 10.13
CA ARG A 108 6.45 -42.11 8.68
C ARG A 108 5.02 -41.62 8.42
N ASN A 109 4.86 -40.35 8.03
CA ASN A 109 3.56 -39.78 7.67
C ASN A 109 2.91 -40.67 6.59
N LYS A 110 1.80 -41.34 6.94
CA LYS A 110 0.92 -41.93 5.93
C LYS A 110 0.32 -40.78 5.10
N PRO A 111 0.20 -40.92 3.77
CA PRO A 111 -0.49 -39.92 2.96
C PRO A 111 -1.94 -39.82 3.47
N SER A 112 -2.31 -38.65 3.98
CA SER A 112 -3.68 -38.37 4.43
C SER A 112 -4.61 -38.47 3.22
N GLN A 113 -5.60 -39.35 3.28
CA GLN A 113 -6.68 -39.38 2.30
C GLN A 113 -7.45 -38.05 2.36
N ILE A 114 -7.71 -37.49 1.18
CA ILE A 114 -8.51 -36.27 1.01
C ILE A 114 -9.91 -36.57 1.55
N THR A 115 -10.34 -35.79 2.54
CA THR A 115 -11.65 -35.96 3.20
C THR A 115 -12.78 -35.36 2.35
N ASP A 116 -14.02 -35.75 2.58
CA ASP A 116 -15.17 -35.20 1.83
C ASP A 116 -15.32 -33.68 2.03
N ASP A 117 -14.88 -33.14 3.17
CA ASP A 117 -14.81 -31.68 3.40
C ASP A 117 -13.74 -31.00 2.55
N ASP A 118 -12.61 -31.67 2.31
CA ASP A 118 -11.58 -31.18 1.38
C ASP A 118 -12.14 -31.17 -0.05
N TRP A 119 -12.93 -32.19 -0.43
CA TRP A 119 -13.66 -32.22 -1.70
C TRP A 119 -14.73 -31.13 -1.81
N ASN A 120 -15.47 -30.84 -0.76
CA ASN A 120 -16.46 -29.77 -0.75
C ASN A 120 -15.80 -28.39 -0.90
N THR A 121 -14.65 -28.17 -0.26
CA THR A 121 -13.86 -26.94 -0.40
C THR A 121 -13.37 -26.77 -1.85
N ILE A 122 -12.89 -27.86 -2.47
CA ILE A 122 -12.47 -27.87 -3.89
C ILE A 122 -13.68 -27.63 -4.82
N ARG A 123 -14.87 -28.12 -4.47
CA ARG A 123 -16.10 -27.94 -5.27
C ARG A 123 -16.72 -26.55 -5.12
N THR A 124 -16.50 -25.85 -4.00
CA THR A 124 -16.90 -24.44 -3.82
C THR A 124 -15.98 -23.44 -4.52
N PHE A 125 -15.03 -23.93 -5.32
CA PHE A 125 -14.17 -23.10 -6.15
C PHE A 125 -15.01 -22.21 -7.08
N GLN A 126 -15.07 -20.92 -6.76
CA GLN A 126 -15.61 -19.94 -7.69
C GLN A 126 -14.57 -19.69 -8.77
N LYS A 127 -14.85 -20.23 -9.96
CA LYS A 127 -14.06 -19.97 -11.16
C LYS A 127 -14.06 -18.46 -11.41
N THR A 128 -12.90 -17.85 -11.46
CA THR A 128 -12.76 -16.44 -11.83
C THR A 128 -13.20 -16.25 -13.28
N GLU A 129 -14.27 -15.48 -13.46
CA GLU A 129 -14.73 -15.05 -14.77
C GLU A 129 -14.01 -13.74 -15.12
N LEU A 130 -13.35 -13.73 -16.29
CA LEU A 130 -12.75 -12.53 -16.86
C LEU A 130 -13.90 -11.58 -17.26
N ARG A 131 -14.25 -10.67 -16.35
CA ARG A 131 -15.17 -9.59 -16.67
C ARG A 131 -14.47 -8.67 -17.66
N LYS A 132 -14.98 -8.58 -18.90
CA LYS A 132 -14.53 -7.55 -19.84
C LYS A 132 -14.98 -6.20 -19.26
N VAL A 133 -14.02 -5.43 -18.82
CA VAL A 133 -14.25 -4.05 -18.38
C VAL A 133 -14.48 -3.23 -19.65
N GLU A 134 -15.71 -2.75 -19.87
CA GLU A 134 -16.11 -1.98 -21.06
C GLU A 134 -16.47 -0.54 -20.65
N GLY A 135 -16.30 0.42 -21.56
CA GLY A 135 -16.62 1.83 -21.31
C GLY A 135 -15.60 2.58 -20.44
N ILE A 136 -16.09 3.46 -19.54
CA ILE A 136 -15.27 4.34 -18.69
C ILE A 136 -14.26 3.56 -17.84
N GLU A 137 -14.65 2.39 -17.32
CA GLU A 137 -13.78 1.62 -16.42
C GLU A 137 -12.51 1.13 -17.13
N LYS A 138 -12.60 0.81 -18.44
CA LYS A 138 -11.43 0.45 -19.25
C LYS A 138 -10.47 1.63 -19.37
N ARG A 139 -11.00 2.83 -19.60
CA ARG A 139 -10.20 4.07 -19.68
C ARG A 139 -9.54 4.38 -18.33
N ILE A 140 -10.25 4.17 -17.22
CA ILE A 140 -9.67 4.28 -15.88
C ILE A 140 -8.49 3.32 -15.69
N ASP A 141 -8.61 2.07 -16.14
CA ASP A 141 -7.52 1.09 -16.05
C ASP A 141 -6.35 1.43 -16.99
N THR A 142 -6.63 1.96 -18.19
CA THR A 142 -5.61 2.53 -19.07
C THR A 142 -4.85 3.64 -18.35
N ILE A 143 -5.56 4.61 -17.78
CA ILE A 143 -4.95 5.73 -17.04
C ILE A 143 -4.11 5.22 -15.86
N ARG A 144 -4.59 4.23 -15.10
CA ARG A 144 -3.78 3.61 -14.02
C ARG A 144 -2.50 2.97 -14.56
N SER A 145 -2.59 2.27 -15.69
CA SER A 145 -1.42 1.69 -16.36
C SER A 145 -0.42 2.77 -16.80
N LEU A 146 -0.91 3.87 -17.36
CA LEU A 146 -0.11 5.04 -17.74
C LEU A 146 0.55 5.68 -16.52
N LEU A 147 -0.19 5.91 -15.44
CA LEU A 147 0.33 6.48 -14.19
C LEU A 147 1.41 5.59 -13.55
N ASN A 148 1.32 4.27 -13.70
CA ASN A 148 2.36 3.33 -13.22
C ASN A 148 3.63 3.35 -14.09
N LYS A 149 3.53 3.82 -15.34
CA LYS A 149 4.67 4.05 -16.25
C LYS A 149 5.25 5.45 -16.13
N LEU A 150 4.70 6.30 -15.25
CA LEU A 150 5.15 7.68 -15.08
C LEU A 150 6.51 7.71 -14.37
N THR A 151 7.53 8.16 -15.09
CA THR A 151 8.88 8.42 -14.59
C THR A 151 9.35 9.77 -15.12
N GLU A 152 10.45 10.32 -14.60
CA GLU A 152 11.01 11.58 -15.11
C GLU A 152 11.30 11.53 -16.62
N ALA A 153 11.82 10.40 -17.11
CA ALA A 153 12.15 10.21 -18.52
C ALA A 153 10.91 10.05 -19.41
N THR A 154 9.86 9.39 -18.90
CA THR A 154 8.63 9.11 -19.64
C THR A 154 7.54 10.17 -19.43
N TYR A 155 7.79 11.17 -18.58
CA TYR A 155 6.78 12.14 -18.13
C TYR A 155 6.04 12.78 -19.28
N ASN A 156 6.75 13.35 -20.26
CA ASN A 156 6.12 14.08 -21.36
C ASN A 156 5.21 13.19 -22.22
N VAL A 157 5.64 11.97 -22.50
CA VAL A 157 4.89 11.01 -23.35
C VAL A 157 3.66 10.50 -22.61
N VAL A 158 3.85 10.06 -21.36
CA VAL A 158 2.75 9.55 -20.53
C VAL A 158 1.73 10.64 -20.22
N LYS A 159 2.20 11.87 -19.97
CA LYS A 159 1.36 13.05 -19.82
C LYS A 159 0.50 13.25 -21.07
N THR A 160 1.09 13.31 -22.26
CA THR A 160 0.31 13.53 -23.48
C THR A 160 -0.76 12.45 -23.67
N GLU A 161 -0.42 11.18 -23.42
CA GLU A 161 -1.37 10.06 -23.51
C GLU A 161 -2.52 10.19 -22.49
N ILE A 162 -2.24 10.63 -21.26
CA ILE A 162 -3.29 10.89 -20.25
C ILE A 162 -4.20 12.04 -20.68
N PHE A 163 -3.63 13.13 -21.21
CA PHE A 163 -4.40 14.27 -21.68
C PHE A 163 -5.27 13.90 -22.89
N ASP A 164 -4.76 13.08 -23.80
CA ASP A 164 -5.52 12.59 -24.95
C ASP A 164 -6.69 11.70 -24.50
N GLU A 165 -6.49 10.81 -23.52
CA GLU A 165 -7.57 10.02 -22.92
C GLU A 165 -8.63 10.91 -22.26
N VAL A 166 -8.21 11.92 -21.49
CA VAL A 166 -9.13 12.87 -20.85
C VAL A 166 -9.89 13.68 -21.91
N LYS A 167 -9.20 14.13 -22.95
CA LYS A 167 -9.78 14.91 -24.06
C LYS A 167 -10.79 14.08 -24.85
N GLU A 168 -10.45 12.84 -25.19
CA GLU A 168 -11.38 11.93 -25.87
C GLU A 168 -12.66 11.70 -25.08
N ILE A 169 -12.62 11.72 -23.75
CA ILE A 169 -13.80 11.53 -22.90
C ILE A 169 -14.67 12.78 -22.92
N ILE A 170 -14.05 13.96 -22.98
CA ILE A 170 -14.75 15.24 -23.12
C ILE A 170 -15.35 15.37 -24.54
N GLU A 171 -14.63 14.90 -25.58
CA GLU A 171 -15.01 15.09 -26.99
C GLU A 171 -15.96 14.02 -27.53
N ASN A 172 -15.79 12.73 -27.21
CA ASN A 172 -16.62 11.64 -27.75
C ASN A 172 -18.10 11.72 -27.30
N ASN A 173 -18.42 12.51 -26.28
CA ASN A 173 -19.80 12.72 -25.84
C ASN A 173 -20.49 13.91 -26.53
N ASN A 174 -19.75 14.83 -27.16
CA ASN A 174 -20.32 15.95 -27.92
C ASN A 174 -20.84 15.54 -29.32
N VAL A 175 -20.55 14.32 -29.78
CA VAL A 175 -20.90 13.85 -31.14
C VAL A 175 -22.33 13.28 -31.23
N ASN A 176 -23.05 13.11 -30.12
CA ASN A 176 -24.41 12.55 -30.13
C ASN A 176 -25.55 13.57 -30.31
N VAL A 177 -25.26 14.83 -30.67
CA VAL A 177 -26.32 15.86 -30.85
C VAL A 177 -26.66 16.18 -32.31
N ASN A 178 -25.87 15.74 -33.30
CA ASN A 178 -26.09 16.15 -34.69
C ASN A 178 -26.37 14.97 -35.63
N ASP A 179 -27.45 14.25 -35.38
CA ASP A 179 -28.21 13.71 -36.51
C ASP A 179 -29.72 13.79 -36.25
N SER A 180 -30.42 14.26 -37.28
CA SER A 180 -31.87 14.32 -37.47
C SER A 180 -32.64 15.53 -36.91
N THR A 181 -32.77 16.49 -37.85
CA THR A 181 -33.96 17.32 -38.14
C THR A 181 -34.25 18.53 -37.26
N ALA A 182 -34.09 19.69 -37.89
CA ALA A 182 -34.70 20.95 -37.49
C ALA A 182 -36.20 20.78 -37.23
N ASP A 183 -36.61 20.98 -35.98
CA ASP A 183 -37.94 21.50 -35.68
C ASP A 183 -37.82 22.50 -34.53
N GLU A 184 -38.36 23.69 -34.77
CA GLU A 184 -38.25 24.84 -33.89
C GLU A 184 -39.17 24.66 -32.67
N GLY A 185 -38.60 24.80 -31.48
CA GLY A 185 -39.37 25.17 -30.28
C GLY A 185 -39.44 24.11 -29.19
N SER A 186 -38.43 24.10 -28.32
CA SER A 186 -38.58 24.08 -26.85
C SER A 186 -37.24 23.71 -26.22
N VAL A 187 -36.50 24.73 -25.81
CA VAL A 187 -35.23 24.61 -25.07
C VAL A 187 -35.54 24.10 -23.66
N VAL A 188 -35.33 22.80 -23.43
CA VAL A 188 -35.12 22.26 -22.08
C VAL A 188 -33.80 21.50 -22.10
N ALA A 189 -32.77 22.17 -21.61
CA ALA A 189 -31.42 21.65 -21.48
C ALA A 189 -31.37 20.58 -20.38
N THR A 190 -31.42 19.31 -20.79
CA THR A 190 -31.16 18.14 -19.92
C THR A 190 -29.98 17.33 -20.47
N GLY A 191 -28.87 18.02 -20.78
CA GLY A 191 -27.69 17.43 -21.43
C GLY A 191 -26.38 17.42 -20.63
N SER A 192 -26.35 17.84 -19.36
CA SER A 192 -25.08 18.15 -18.66
C SER A 192 -24.69 17.25 -17.47
N VAL A 193 -25.49 16.24 -17.09
CA VAL A 193 -25.27 15.51 -15.82
C VAL A 193 -24.33 14.29 -15.96
N VAL A 194 -24.25 13.70 -17.16
CA VAL A 194 -23.51 12.43 -17.38
C VAL A 194 -22.01 12.66 -17.58
N ASP A 195 -21.62 13.83 -18.09
CA ASP A 195 -20.22 14.17 -18.40
C ASP A 195 -19.41 14.49 -17.14
N GLU A 196 -20.01 15.24 -16.21
CA GLU A 196 -19.38 15.55 -14.93
C GLU A 196 -19.10 14.28 -14.11
N GLU A 197 -20.01 13.32 -14.09
CA GLU A 197 -19.83 12.09 -13.28
C GLU A 197 -18.67 11.24 -13.80
N ASN A 198 -18.52 11.11 -15.12
CA ASN A 198 -17.46 10.30 -15.74
C ASN A 198 -16.08 10.94 -15.58
N ILE A 199 -15.97 12.24 -15.82
CA ILE A 199 -14.73 12.99 -15.59
C ILE A 199 -14.38 12.98 -14.09
N THR A 200 -15.39 13.09 -13.23
CA THR A 200 -15.22 12.97 -11.77
C THR A 200 -14.66 11.61 -11.36
N LYS A 201 -15.14 10.50 -11.93
CA LYS A 201 -14.58 9.16 -11.64
C LYS A 201 -13.11 9.05 -12.03
N ILE A 202 -12.73 9.64 -13.16
CA ILE A 202 -11.34 9.62 -13.65
C ILE A 202 -10.45 10.49 -12.79
N ALA A 203 -10.85 11.73 -12.53
CA ALA A 203 -10.12 12.64 -11.66
C ALA A 203 -9.90 12.02 -10.26
N ASN A 204 -10.94 11.38 -9.69
CA ASN A 204 -10.81 10.64 -8.44
C ASN A 204 -9.84 9.45 -8.56
N SER A 205 -9.84 8.72 -9.67
CA SER A 205 -8.91 7.60 -9.87
C SER A 205 -7.46 8.06 -9.99
N ILE A 206 -7.21 9.14 -10.73
CA ILE A 206 -5.88 9.76 -10.84
C ILE A 206 -5.42 10.22 -9.46
N PHE A 207 -6.30 10.87 -8.69
CA PHE A 207 -5.95 11.41 -7.37
C PHE A 207 -5.64 10.29 -6.38
N ASN A 208 -6.50 9.27 -6.32
CA ASN A 208 -6.28 8.12 -5.46
C ASN A 208 -4.98 7.39 -5.80
N THR A 209 -4.66 7.24 -7.09
CA THR A 209 -3.40 6.62 -7.52
C THR A 209 -2.20 7.47 -7.07
N ALA A 210 -2.24 8.77 -7.33
CA ALA A 210 -1.19 9.72 -6.96
C ALA A 210 -0.94 9.79 -5.46
N SER A 211 -2.02 9.94 -4.68
CA SER A 211 -1.97 10.08 -3.22
C SER A 211 -1.51 8.81 -2.48
N SER A 212 -1.64 7.65 -3.12
CA SER A 212 -1.32 6.37 -2.50
C SER A 212 0.16 5.99 -2.60
N ASN A 213 0.92 6.65 -3.48
CA ASN A 213 2.30 6.28 -3.77
C ASN A 213 3.27 7.41 -3.34
N ILE A 214 4.06 7.13 -2.31
CA ILE A 214 5.07 8.05 -1.76
C ILE A 214 6.10 8.47 -2.83
N PHE A 215 6.53 7.53 -3.70
CA PHE A 215 7.72 7.67 -4.54
C PHE A 215 7.58 8.58 -5.75
N TYR A 216 6.36 8.75 -6.28
CA TYR A 216 6.10 9.55 -7.48
C TYR A 216 5.31 10.83 -7.18
N SER A 217 5.21 11.18 -5.90
CA SER A 217 4.40 12.30 -5.42
C SER A 217 4.77 13.64 -6.06
N SER A 218 6.04 13.89 -6.39
CA SER A 218 6.48 15.09 -7.12
C SER A 218 5.99 15.12 -8.58
N LEU A 219 6.18 14.04 -9.34
CA LEU A 219 5.70 13.91 -10.72
C LEU A 219 4.17 14.01 -10.78
N TYR A 220 3.48 13.38 -9.83
CA TYR A 220 2.03 13.49 -9.75
C TYR A 220 1.56 14.90 -9.41
N SER A 221 2.29 15.64 -8.56
CA SER A 221 1.95 17.03 -8.24
C SER A 221 2.01 17.92 -9.49
N LYS A 222 3.04 17.74 -10.33
CA LYS A 222 3.17 18.42 -11.63
C LYS A 222 2.03 18.08 -12.58
N LEU A 223 1.74 16.79 -12.74
CA LEU A 223 0.65 16.33 -13.61
C LEU A 223 -0.69 16.91 -13.17
N PHE A 224 -0.95 16.93 -11.85
CA PHE A 224 -2.18 17.51 -11.31
C PHE A 224 -2.32 19.00 -11.58
N ASN A 225 -1.23 19.77 -11.41
CA ASN A 225 -1.24 21.20 -11.69
C ASN A 225 -1.67 21.50 -13.14
N GLU A 226 -1.14 20.71 -14.07
CA GLU A 226 -1.46 20.83 -15.49
C GLU A 226 -2.90 20.39 -15.81
N LEU A 227 -3.39 19.31 -15.18
CA LEU A 227 -4.78 18.86 -15.34
C LEU A 227 -5.80 19.88 -14.78
N MET A 228 -5.50 20.52 -13.65
CA MET A 228 -6.34 21.58 -13.08
C MET A 228 -6.37 22.83 -13.97
N SER A 229 -5.28 23.12 -14.67
CA SER A 229 -5.23 24.20 -15.64
C SER A 229 -6.02 23.89 -16.92
N TYR A 230 -6.30 22.62 -17.18
CA TYR A 230 -7.01 22.16 -18.39
C TYR A 230 -8.53 22.15 -18.23
N HIS A 231 -9.06 21.70 -17.09
CA HIS A 231 -10.51 21.65 -16.87
C HIS A 231 -10.92 21.87 -15.41
N GLU A 232 -11.94 22.70 -15.18
CA GLU A 232 -12.39 23.12 -13.83
C GLU A 232 -12.85 21.96 -12.96
N ILE A 233 -13.44 20.91 -13.55
CA ILE A 233 -13.80 19.67 -12.82
C ILE A 233 -12.61 19.10 -12.05
N PHE A 234 -11.38 19.10 -12.60
CA PHE A 234 -10.21 18.59 -11.88
C PHE A 234 -9.92 19.41 -10.63
N LYS A 235 -10.16 20.72 -10.67
CA LYS A 235 -10.04 21.58 -9.49
C LYS A 235 -11.09 21.23 -8.44
N SER A 236 -12.35 21.08 -8.84
CA SER A 236 -13.44 20.70 -7.92
C SER A 236 -13.21 19.33 -7.26
N VAL A 237 -12.73 18.34 -8.03
CA VAL A 237 -12.42 17.00 -7.55
C VAL A 237 -11.21 17.04 -6.64
N PHE A 238 -10.17 17.79 -7.00
CA PHE A 238 -9.01 18.00 -6.16
C PHE A 238 -9.42 18.60 -4.80
N GLU A 239 -10.21 19.68 -4.77
CA GLU A 239 -10.64 20.31 -3.53
C GLU A 239 -11.46 19.35 -2.65
N LYS A 240 -12.40 18.61 -3.25
CA LYS A 240 -13.22 17.61 -2.55
C LYS A 240 -12.35 16.48 -2.00
N SER A 241 -11.55 15.83 -2.84
CA SER A 241 -10.66 14.75 -2.43
C SER A 241 -9.70 15.24 -1.36
N PHE A 242 -9.02 16.37 -1.57
CA PHE A 242 -8.11 16.97 -0.59
C PHE A 242 -8.79 17.15 0.77
N SER A 243 -10.02 17.66 0.81
CA SER A 243 -10.80 17.80 2.05
C SER A 243 -11.07 16.46 2.74
N GLU A 244 -11.49 15.44 1.98
CA GLU A 244 -11.68 14.07 2.49
C GLU A 244 -10.38 13.49 3.08
N PHE A 245 -9.25 13.77 2.43
CA PHE A 245 -7.93 13.31 2.85
C PHE A 245 -7.41 14.04 4.08
N VAL A 246 -7.59 15.36 4.19
CA VAL A 246 -7.32 16.09 5.43
C VAL A 246 -8.18 15.51 6.57
N GLY A 247 -9.41 15.11 6.26
CA GLY A 247 -10.28 14.38 7.18
C GLY A 247 -9.70 13.06 7.72
N LEU A 248 -8.78 12.39 6.99
CA LEU A 248 -8.13 11.16 7.46
C LEU A 248 -7.20 11.40 8.66
N PHE A 249 -6.64 12.60 8.80
CA PHE A 249 -5.79 12.94 9.94
C PHE A 249 -6.58 13.05 11.24
N LYS A 250 -7.86 13.42 11.18
CA LYS A 250 -8.74 13.59 12.35
C LYS A 250 -9.05 12.28 13.07
N LYS A 251 -8.96 11.15 12.37
CA LYS A 251 -9.25 9.82 12.91
C LYS A 251 -8.01 8.96 12.84
N ILE A 252 -7.25 8.91 13.94
CA ILE A 252 -6.12 8.01 14.10
C ILE A 252 -6.43 7.08 15.27
N ASP A 253 -6.47 5.79 14.94
CA ASP A 253 -6.74 4.71 15.86
C ASP A 253 -5.54 3.75 15.87
N TYR A 254 -5.38 3.02 16.97
CA TYR A 254 -4.48 1.88 17.04
C TYR A 254 -5.28 0.61 17.34
N VAL A 255 -4.87 -0.49 16.73
CA VAL A 255 -5.47 -1.82 16.95
C VAL A 255 -4.35 -2.78 17.27
N ASP A 256 -4.51 -3.57 18.33
CA ASP A 256 -3.55 -4.62 18.68
C ASP A 256 -3.70 -5.79 17.69
N PRO A 257 -2.62 -6.25 17.04
CA PRO A 257 -2.66 -7.39 16.11
C PRO A 257 -3.11 -8.70 16.78
N SER A 258 -2.98 -8.81 18.10
CA SER A 258 -3.42 -9.96 18.90
C SER A 258 -4.92 -9.95 19.16
N VAL A 259 -5.58 -8.79 19.05
CA VAL A 259 -7.03 -8.64 19.30
C VAL A 259 -7.80 -8.75 18.00
N ASP A 260 -7.41 -7.98 16.98
CA ASP A 260 -8.06 -8.00 15.66
C ASP A 260 -7.02 -7.77 14.56
N TYR A 261 -6.51 -8.86 14.01
CA TYR A 261 -5.47 -8.83 12.99
C TYR A 261 -5.94 -8.17 11.68
N ASN A 262 -7.19 -8.40 11.27
CA ASN A 262 -7.72 -7.84 10.03
C ASN A 262 -7.83 -6.32 10.13
N LYS A 263 -8.39 -5.84 11.25
CA LYS A 263 -8.51 -4.40 11.50
C LYS A 263 -7.14 -3.76 11.72
N PHE A 264 -6.18 -4.46 12.33
CA PHE A 264 -4.79 -4.02 12.37
C PHE A 264 -4.21 -3.82 10.97
N CYS A 265 -4.36 -4.80 10.06
CA CYS A 265 -3.89 -4.67 8.68
C CYS A 265 -4.53 -3.48 7.95
N ASP A 266 -5.82 -3.25 8.13
CA ASP A 266 -6.50 -2.11 7.50
C ASP A 266 -6.08 -0.77 8.12
N ASN A 267 -5.79 -0.75 9.42
CA ASN A 267 -5.21 0.41 10.09
C ASN A 267 -3.80 0.72 9.57
N THR A 268 -2.95 -0.29 9.39
CA THR A 268 -1.61 -0.13 8.81
C THR A 268 -1.68 0.47 7.40
N LYS A 269 -2.54 -0.06 6.53
CA LYS A 269 -2.76 0.50 5.19
C LYS A 269 -3.19 1.96 5.26
N THR A 270 -4.03 2.31 6.22
CA THR A 270 -4.49 3.69 6.42
C THR A 270 -3.35 4.59 6.91
N ASN A 271 -2.51 4.11 7.82
CA ASN A 271 -1.32 4.84 8.29
C ASN A 271 -0.33 5.08 7.14
N ASP A 272 -0.10 4.08 6.29
CA ASP A 272 0.76 4.21 5.11
C ASP A 272 0.20 5.23 4.10
N LYS A 273 -1.13 5.23 3.89
CA LYS A 273 -1.81 6.26 3.09
C LYS A 273 -1.65 7.66 3.67
N ARG A 274 -1.72 7.84 5.00
CA ARG A 274 -1.51 9.15 5.63
C ARG A 274 -0.08 9.66 5.40
N ARG A 275 0.92 8.78 5.53
CA ARG A 275 2.32 9.13 5.26
C ARG A 275 2.55 9.49 3.79
N ALA A 276 2.00 8.70 2.87
CA ALA A 276 2.00 9.00 1.44
C ALA A 276 1.38 10.35 1.13
N MET A 277 0.23 10.63 1.74
CA MET A 277 -0.46 11.89 1.59
C MET A 277 0.34 13.06 2.17
N SER A 278 0.94 12.93 3.35
CA SER A 278 1.79 13.97 3.93
C SER A 278 2.94 14.35 2.99
N THR A 279 3.60 13.37 2.37
CA THR A 279 4.62 13.63 1.35
C THR A 279 4.04 14.32 0.11
N PHE A 280 2.87 13.87 -0.36
CA PHE A 280 2.19 14.45 -1.51
C PHE A 280 1.79 15.91 -1.28
N ILE A 281 1.26 16.26 -0.10
CA ILE A 281 0.89 17.62 0.30
C ILE A 281 2.09 18.56 0.24
N VAL A 282 3.24 18.13 0.77
CA VAL A 282 4.49 18.92 0.69
C VAL A 282 4.91 19.15 -0.75
N ASN A 283 4.82 18.12 -1.60
CA ASN A 283 5.17 18.25 -3.01
C ASN A 283 4.20 19.16 -3.77
N LEU A 284 2.90 19.11 -3.48
CA LEU A 284 1.92 20.07 -4.02
C LEU A 284 2.24 21.52 -3.63
N MET A 285 2.69 21.73 -2.39
CA MET A 285 3.13 23.05 -1.92
C MET A 285 4.38 23.52 -2.67
N LYS A 286 5.38 22.65 -2.86
CA LYS A 286 6.61 22.99 -3.59
C LYS A 286 6.36 23.31 -5.06
N GLU A 287 5.40 22.64 -5.70
CA GLU A 287 4.97 22.93 -7.07
C GLU A 287 4.04 24.15 -7.18
N GLY A 288 3.73 24.82 -6.06
CA GLY A 288 2.90 26.04 -6.02
C GLY A 288 1.40 25.78 -6.21
N VAL A 289 0.97 24.51 -6.19
CA VAL A 289 -0.45 24.13 -6.28
C VAL A 289 -1.18 24.44 -4.98
N LEU A 290 -0.51 24.23 -3.85
CA LEU A 290 -1.07 24.43 -2.52
C LEU A 290 -0.37 25.58 -1.80
N HIS A 291 -1.14 26.52 -1.26
CA HIS A 291 -0.58 27.65 -0.50
C HIS A 291 0.06 27.16 0.82
N PRO A 292 1.23 27.68 1.23
CA PRO A 292 1.91 27.28 2.47
C PRO A 292 1.02 27.32 3.72
N ASP A 293 0.14 28.32 3.84
CA ASP A 293 -0.82 28.45 4.95
C ASP A 293 -1.65 27.18 5.16
N LYS A 294 -2.07 26.49 4.08
CA LYS A 294 -2.84 25.25 4.19
C LYS A 294 -2.04 24.11 4.78
N VAL A 295 -0.74 24.06 4.50
CA VAL A 295 0.15 23.05 5.08
C VAL A 295 0.41 23.36 6.55
N VAL A 296 0.59 24.64 6.88
CA VAL A 296 0.73 25.12 8.26
C VAL A 296 -0.51 24.81 9.09
N ASP A 297 -1.71 25.05 8.57
CA ASP A 297 -2.98 24.70 9.21
C ASP A 297 -3.03 23.22 9.59
N ILE A 298 -2.65 22.34 8.66
CA ILE A 298 -2.60 20.88 8.88
C ILE A 298 -1.59 20.53 9.98
N ILE A 299 -0.38 21.12 9.94
CA ILE A 299 0.64 20.88 10.98
C ILE A 299 0.14 21.32 12.35
N ILE A 300 -0.49 22.49 12.44
CA ILE A 300 -1.04 23.01 13.69
C ILE A 300 -2.14 22.09 14.23
N GLU A 301 -3.06 21.63 13.39
CA GLU A 301 -4.13 20.70 13.76
C GLU A 301 -3.55 19.39 14.31
N LEU A 302 -2.55 18.81 13.63
CA LEU A 302 -1.84 17.61 14.09
C LEU A 302 -1.15 17.84 15.44
N GLN A 303 -0.50 18.99 15.64
CA GLN A 303 0.16 19.32 16.90
C GLN A 303 -0.83 19.53 18.05
N GLU A 304 -2.03 20.04 17.76
CA GLU A 304 -3.12 20.16 18.74
C GLU A 304 -3.67 18.79 19.13
N MET A 305 -3.83 17.88 18.16
CA MET A 305 -4.18 16.48 18.43
C MET A 305 -3.13 15.82 19.33
N ILE A 306 -1.84 15.97 19.03
CA ILE A 306 -0.75 15.47 19.90
C ILE A 306 -0.87 16.05 21.30
N SER A 307 -1.04 17.37 21.43
CA SER A 307 -1.15 18.06 22.72
C SER A 307 -2.34 17.57 23.55
N SER A 308 -3.42 17.12 22.90
CA SER A 308 -4.56 16.50 23.57
C SER A 308 -4.26 15.04 23.98
N TYR A 309 -3.65 14.25 23.10
CA TYR A 309 -3.42 12.82 23.30
C TYR A 309 -2.31 12.53 24.32
N ILE A 310 -1.30 13.40 24.47
CA ILE A 310 -0.26 13.23 25.49
C ILE A 310 -0.84 13.17 26.91
N LYS A 311 -1.96 13.85 27.17
CA LYS A 311 -2.63 13.94 28.48
C LYS A 311 -3.55 12.75 28.77
N VAL A 312 -3.93 11.99 27.75
CA VAL A 312 -4.83 10.83 27.85
C VAL A 312 -3.98 9.57 27.95
N ALA A 313 -4.30 8.63 28.86
CA ALA A 313 -3.58 7.36 28.95
C ALA A 313 -3.89 6.42 27.78
N ASN A 314 -2.95 5.51 27.44
CA ASN A 314 -3.09 4.49 26.39
C ASN A 314 -3.26 5.02 24.96
N LYS A 315 -2.71 6.21 24.64
CA LYS A 315 -2.71 6.82 23.30
C LYS A 315 -1.32 6.89 22.66
N THR A 316 -0.37 6.15 23.20
CA THR A 316 1.04 6.17 22.76
C THR A 316 1.21 5.82 21.28
N ASN A 317 0.51 4.82 20.78
CA ASN A 317 0.67 4.39 19.39
C ASN A 317 0.06 5.41 18.41
N GLU A 318 -1.10 5.98 18.74
CA GLU A 318 -1.71 7.04 17.94
C GLU A 318 -0.86 8.31 17.91
N LEU A 319 -0.21 8.65 19.04
CA LEU A 319 0.77 9.74 19.10
C LEU A 319 1.97 9.51 18.20
N GLU A 320 2.51 8.29 18.16
CA GLU A 320 3.61 7.96 17.26
C GLU A 320 3.22 8.13 15.79
N GLU A 321 2.01 7.69 15.41
CA GLU A 321 1.50 7.83 14.05
C GLU A 321 1.25 9.29 13.65
N LEU A 322 0.72 10.10 14.56
CA LEU A 322 0.59 11.56 14.38
C LEU A 322 1.98 12.20 14.17
N ASN A 323 2.92 11.86 15.03
CA ASN A 323 4.25 12.45 15.03
C ASN A 323 5.07 12.08 13.78
N GLU A 324 4.84 10.90 13.22
CA GLU A 324 5.45 10.50 11.94
C GLU A 324 4.97 11.36 10.77
N ASN A 325 3.69 11.75 10.76
CA ASN A 325 3.18 12.67 9.74
C ASN A 325 3.75 14.09 9.92
N ILE A 326 3.88 14.58 11.16
CA ILE A 326 4.55 15.86 11.44
C ILE A 326 6.01 15.82 10.97
N PHE A 327 6.73 14.74 11.26
CA PHE A 327 8.11 14.56 10.78
C PHE A 327 8.16 14.76 9.25
N ILE A 328 7.34 14.03 8.49
CA ILE A 328 7.31 14.13 7.01
C ILE A 328 6.98 15.55 6.53
N LEU A 329 5.95 16.18 7.09
CA LEU A 329 5.50 17.52 6.67
C LEU A 329 6.57 18.58 6.93
N VAL A 330 7.21 18.53 8.10
CA VAL A 330 8.14 19.56 8.57
C VAL A 330 9.52 19.38 7.95
N THR A 331 10.06 18.17 7.87
CA THR A 331 11.39 17.93 7.31
C THR A 331 11.40 18.16 5.80
N ASN A 332 10.44 17.58 5.08
CA ASN A 332 10.37 17.74 3.64
C ASN A 332 9.92 19.15 3.23
N GLY A 333 9.12 19.85 4.06
CA GLY A 333 8.60 21.18 3.76
C GLY A 333 9.46 22.35 4.25
N LYS A 334 10.58 22.08 4.94
CA LYS A 334 11.46 23.08 5.57
C LYS A 334 11.86 24.24 4.63
N ASP A 335 12.16 23.92 3.37
CA ASP A 335 12.60 24.86 2.35
C ASP A 335 11.59 25.99 2.10
N VAL A 336 10.29 25.69 2.17
CA VAL A 336 9.22 26.68 2.00
C VAL A 336 8.73 27.20 3.35
N LEU A 337 8.50 26.29 4.31
CA LEU A 337 7.85 26.60 5.57
C LEU A 337 8.72 27.42 6.53
N SER A 338 10.05 27.36 6.42
CA SER A 338 10.95 28.13 7.29
C SER A 338 10.81 29.64 7.18
N ASN A 339 10.24 30.14 6.09
CA ASN A 339 9.97 31.57 5.89
C ASN A 339 8.56 31.98 6.34
N HIS A 340 7.72 31.04 6.79
CA HIS A 340 6.34 31.31 7.19
C HIS A 340 6.27 31.90 8.61
N GLU A 341 5.32 32.80 8.87
CA GLU A 341 5.17 33.48 10.17
C GLU A 341 4.96 32.51 11.35
N GLU A 342 4.14 31.47 11.17
CA GLU A 342 3.90 30.44 12.19
C GLU A 342 5.05 29.42 12.36
N TRP A 343 6.16 29.53 11.63
CA TRP A 343 7.26 28.56 11.71
C TRP A 343 7.86 28.46 13.12
N GLU A 344 8.01 29.59 13.81
CA GLU A 344 8.50 29.63 15.19
C GLU A 344 7.56 28.92 16.15
N ARG A 345 6.24 29.02 15.93
CA ARG A 345 5.23 28.31 16.74
C ARG A 345 5.31 26.80 16.55
N ILE A 346 5.45 26.35 15.29
CA ILE A 346 5.59 24.93 14.95
C ILE A 346 6.83 24.34 15.61
N THR A 347 7.98 24.99 15.43
CA THR A 347 9.27 24.55 15.97
C THR A 347 9.31 24.60 17.50
N SER A 348 8.68 25.60 18.12
CA SER A 348 8.55 25.68 19.57
C SER A 348 7.77 24.50 20.17
N LYS A 349 6.70 24.06 19.51
CA LYS A 349 5.94 22.87 19.93
C LYS A 349 6.75 21.58 19.77
N ILE A 350 7.54 21.43 18.70
CA ILE A 350 8.46 20.31 18.51
C ILE A 350 9.53 20.30 19.62
N LYS A 351 10.11 21.46 19.92
CA LYS A 351 11.08 21.63 21.01
C LYS A 351 10.49 21.32 22.37
N PHE A 352 9.24 21.70 22.62
CA PHE A 352 8.55 21.31 23.83
C PHE A 352 8.46 19.77 23.95
N LEU A 353 8.07 19.07 22.89
CA LEU A 353 7.96 17.61 22.90
C LEU A 353 9.32 16.90 23.07
N SER A 354 10.41 17.47 22.52
CA SER A 354 11.74 16.88 22.61
C SER A 354 12.38 16.96 24.00
N VAL A 355 11.92 17.87 24.86
CA VAL A 355 12.42 18.03 26.25
C VAL A 355 11.52 17.38 27.31
N LEU A 356 10.40 16.79 26.90
CA LEU A 356 9.52 16.08 27.82
C LEU A 356 10.22 14.88 28.45
N LYS A 357 9.79 14.52 29.66
CA LYS A 357 10.26 13.31 30.35
C LYS A 357 9.18 12.24 30.30
N VAL A 358 9.61 11.00 30.12
CA VAL A 358 8.71 9.84 30.14
C VAL A 358 8.12 9.65 31.53
N LYS A 359 6.89 9.11 31.60
CA LYS A 359 6.17 8.77 32.84
C LYS A 359 5.84 9.96 33.72
N MET A 360 5.76 11.18 33.17
CA MET A 360 5.14 12.29 33.89
C MET A 360 3.65 11.97 34.11
N LYS A 361 3.14 12.20 35.33
CA LYS A 361 1.72 11.97 35.65
C LYS A 361 0.78 12.78 34.75
N GLU A 362 1.22 13.96 34.33
CA GLU A 362 0.50 14.86 33.43
C GLU A 362 0.51 14.37 31.96
N TYR A 363 1.51 13.58 31.58
CA TYR A 363 1.72 13.12 30.21
C TYR A 363 1.85 11.59 30.13
N PRO A 364 0.78 10.84 30.46
CA PRO A 364 0.83 9.38 30.60
C PRO A 364 1.16 8.64 29.31
N SER A 365 0.87 9.21 28.12
CA SER A 365 1.09 8.54 26.83
C SER A 365 2.44 8.87 26.17
N VAL A 366 3.23 9.78 26.74
CA VAL A 366 4.56 10.13 26.21
C VAL A 366 5.54 8.99 26.45
N ASN A 367 6.24 8.59 25.38
CA ASN A 367 7.27 7.58 25.41
C ASN A 367 8.60 8.10 24.83
N ASN A 368 9.66 7.31 24.98
CA ASN A 368 10.99 7.65 24.47
C ASN A 368 10.98 7.84 22.94
N LYS A 369 10.21 7.03 22.21
CA LYS A 369 10.17 7.07 20.73
C LYS A 369 9.64 8.41 20.22
N LEU A 370 8.59 8.95 20.85
CA LEU A 370 8.06 10.28 20.56
C LEU A 370 9.12 11.36 20.81
N ILE A 371 9.81 11.30 21.95
CA ILE A 371 10.82 12.29 22.33
C ILE A 371 12.00 12.26 21.35
N PHE A 372 12.59 11.07 21.12
CA PHE A 372 13.72 10.92 20.20
C PHE A 372 13.35 11.35 18.79
N LYS A 373 12.17 10.98 18.29
CA LYS A 373 11.74 11.43 16.97
C LYS A 373 11.64 12.96 16.89
N ASN A 374 11.20 13.65 17.95
CA ASN A 374 11.19 15.12 17.98
C ASN A 374 12.60 15.71 18.10
N MET A 375 13.56 15.01 18.72
CA MET A 375 14.97 15.39 18.67
C MET A 375 15.52 15.23 17.24
N ASP A 376 15.21 14.13 16.55
CA ASP A 376 15.59 13.89 15.16
C ASP A 376 15.01 14.98 14.23
N ILE A 377 13.77 15.44 14.47
CA ILE A 377 13.20 16.57 13.72
C ILE A 377 14.06 17.82 13.91
N LEU A 378 14.42 18.18 15.14
CA LEU A 378 15.23 19.37 15.41
C LEU A 378 16.61 19.27 14.76
N GLU A 379 17.23 18.09 14.81
CA GLU A 379 18.52 17.82 14.15
C GLU A 379 18.42 18.04 12.63
N GLU A 380 17.39 17.47 11.98
CA GLU A 380 17.15 17.65 10.54
C GLU A 380 16.84 19.13 10.18
N LEU A 381 16.22 19.86 11.11
CA LEU A 381 15.97 21.29 10.97
C LEU A 381 17.23 22.15 11.22
N ASN A 382 18.31 21.58 11.74
CA ASN A 382 19.51 22.29 12.24
C ASN A 382 19.16 23.30 13.36
N MET A 383 18.33 22.90 14.33
CA MET A 383 17.79 23.75 15.40
C MET A 383 18.10 23.30 16.82
#